data_AF-A0A7Y3J0X8-F1
#
_entry.id   AF-A0A7Y3J0X8-F1
#
_cell.length_a   1.000
_cell.length_b   1.000
_cell.length_c   1.000
_cell.angle_alpha   90.00
_cell.angle_beta   90.00
_cell.angle_gamma   90.00
#
_symmetry.space_group_name_H-M   'P 1'
#
loop_
_entity.id
_entity.type
_entity.pdbx_description
1 polymer ?
#
loop_
_entity_poly.entity_id
_entity_poly.type
_entity_poly.pdbx_seq_one_letter_code
_entity_poly.pdbx_strand_id
1 'polypeptide(L)'
;MSTWSLELQKETERILYNMPPDVFGLAEAAGRKGVSMKNQDGRWGYISLQSCLSDKYPIQDHKSDAVIADFKTIQELLDANWVVD
;
A
#
# COMPACT_ATOMS: atom_id res chain seq x y z
N MET A 1 -20.15 10.01 3.49
CA MET A 1 -19.02 9.10 3.70
C MET A 1 -17.86 9.69 2.91
N SER A 2 -16.81 10.16 3.59
CA SER A 2 -15.73 10.91 2.93
C SER A 2 -14.70 9.96 2.33
N THR A 3 -15.07 9.21 1.29
CA THR A 3 -14.12 8.37 0.54
C THR A 3 -12.95 9.25 0.07
N TRP A 4 -11.73 8.73 0.10
CA TRP A 4 -10.55 9.42 -0.43
C TRP A 4 -10.80 9.97 -1.84
N SER A 5 -10.18 11.10 -2.17
CA SER A 5 -10.27 11.73 -3.47
C SER A 5 -10.05 10.72 -4.60
N LEU A 6 -10.80 10.83 -5.70
CA LEU A 6 -10.65 9.94 -6.85
C LEU A 6 -9.22 9.98 -7.42
N GLU A 7 -8.52 11.10 -7.26
CA GLU A 7 -7.12 11.30 -7.62
C GLU A 7 -6.18 10.44 -6.76
N LEU A 8 -6.37 10.41 -5.43
CA LEU A 8 -5.57 9.58 -4.50
C LEU A 8 -5.77 8.09 -4.75
N GLN A 9 -6.99 7.68 -5.08
CA GLN A 9 -7.27 6.28 -5.42
C GLN A 9 -6.56 5.86 -6.72
N LYS A 10 -6.59 6.72 -7.74
CA LYS A 10 -5.89 6.49 -9.01
C LYS A 10 -4.36 6.50 -8.85
N GLU A 11 -3.84 7.38 -8.00
CA GLU A 11 -2.42 7.40 -7.67
C GLU A 11 -1.99 6.14 -6.94
N THR A 12 -2.77 5.70 -5.95
CA THR A 12 -2.57 4.41 -5.26
C THR A 12 -2.55 3.24 -6.23
N GLU A 13 -3.54 3.16 -7.13
CA GLU A 13 -3.59 2.13 -8.16
C GLU A 13 -2.35 2.19 -9.05
N ARG A 14 -1.94 3.38 -9.51
CA ARG A 14 -0.77 3.56 -10.34
C ARG A 14 0.54 3.16 -9.63
N ILE A 15 0.69 3.48 -8.34
CA ILE A 15 1.88 3.13 -7.56
C ILE A 15 1.94 1.62 -7.32
N LEU A 16 0.82 0.99 -6.97
CA LEU A 16 0.79 -0.45 -6.69
C LEU A 16 0.86 -1.31 -7.96
N TYR A 17 0.24 -0.86 -9.06
CA TYR A 17 0.20 -1.58 -10.33
C TYR A 17 1.46 -1.37 -11.17
N ASN A 18 2.00 -0.16 -11.15
CA ASN A 18 3.03 0.28 -12.09
C ASN A 18 4.34 0.64 -11.38
N MET A 19 4.56 0.12 -10.17
CA MET A 19 5.73 0.44 -9.35
C MET A 19 7.00 0.23 -10.18
N PRO A 20 7.68 1.31 -10.62
CA PRO A 20 8.87 1.15 -11.42
C PRO A 20 9.95 0.46 -10.57
N PRO A 21 10.74 -0.46 -11.13
CA PRO A 21 11.89 -1.04 -10.43
C PRO A 21 12.86 0.02 -9.88
N ASP A 22 12.88 1.24 -10.43
CA ASP A 22 13.61 2.39 -9.89
C ASP A 22 13.03 2.94 -8.57
N VAL A 23 11.71 3.03 -8.44
CA VAL A 23 11.06 3.44 -7.17
C VAL A 23 11.27 2.38 -6.11
N PHE A 24 11.32 1.10 -6.53
CA PHE A 24 11.73 -0.05 -5.71
C PHE A 24 13.18 0.08 -5.22
N GLY A 25 14.13 0.40 -6.11
CA GLY A 25 15.54 0.60 -5.73
C GLY A 25 15.76 1.80 -4.81
N LEU A 26 15.00 2.88 -4.98
CA LEU A 26 15.05 4.06 -4.11
C LEU A 26 14.41 3.79 -2.73
N ALA A 27 13.33 3.01 -2.66
CA ALA A 27 12.71 2.61 -1.40
C ALA A 27 13.62 1.69 -0.58
N GLU A 28 14.27 0.70 -1.23
CA GLU A 28 15.27 -0.15 -0.57
C GLU A 28 16.48 0.66 -0.11
N ALA A 29 17.02 1.55 -0.95
CA ALA A 29 18.15 2.42 -0.58
C ALA A 29 17.82 3.35 0.60
N ALA A 30 16.55 3.72 0.79
CA ALA A 30 16.06 4.50 1.91
C ALA A 30 15.70 3.65 3.15
N GLY A 31 15.92 2.33 3.13
CA GLY A 31 15.59 1.42 4.23
C GLY A 31 14.09 1.22 4.44
N ARG A 32 13.25 1.50 3.43
CA ARG A 32 11.80 1.31 3.52
C ARG A 32 11.46 -0.16 3.28
N LYS A 33 10.67 -0.73 4.21
CA LYS A 33 10.18 -2.13 4.13
C LYS A 33 9.17 -2.37 3.00
N GLY A 34 8.61 -1.30 2.43
CA GLY A 34 7.57 -1.36 1.41
C GLY A 34 6.90 -0.02 1.17
N VAL A 35 5.71 -0.06 0.57
CA VAL A 35 4.88 1.12 0.31
C VAL A 35 4.03 1.40 1.53
N SER A 36 4.18 2.59 2.11
CA SER A 36 3.37 3.04 3.23
C SER A 36 1.92 3.27 2.79
N MET A 37 1.00 2.76 3.60
CA MET A 37 -0.42 2.82 3.38
C MET A 37 -1.11 3.44 4.58
N LYS A 38 -2.12 4.26 4.30
CA LYS A 38 -2.94 4.92 5.29
C LYS A 38 -4.41 4.59 5.04
N ASN A 39 -5.07 4.22 6.12
CA ASN A 39 -6.51 4.04 6.13
C ASN A 39 -7.19 5.35 6.54
N GLN A 40 -8.39 5.60 6.02
CA GLN A 40 -9.22 6.72 6.41
C GLN A 40 -9.59 6.71 7.91
N ASP A 41 -9.67 5.53 8.54
CA ASP A 41 -9.88 5.34 9.98
C ASP A 41 -8.68 5.80 10.84
N GLY A 42 -7.60 6.29 10.20
CA GLY A 42 -6.38 6.73 10.88
C GLY A 42 -5.40 5.60 11.19
N ARG A 43 -5.63 4.40 10.66
CA ARG A 43 -4.67 3.28 10.72
C ARG A 43 -3.57 3.45 9.69
N TRP A 44 -2.40 2.92 10.00
CA TRP A 44 -1.21 3.00 9.18
C TRP A 44 -0.57 1.63 9.08
N GLY A 45 0.03 1.35 7.93
CA GLY A 45 0.79 0.14 7.70
C GLY A 45 1.57 0.26 6.41
N TYR A 46 2.09 -0.85 5.93
CA TYR A 46 2.77 -0.90 4.64
C TYR A 46 2.48 -2.20 3.92
N ILE A 47 2.59 -2.18 2.60
CA ILE A 47 2.62 -3.39 1.79
C ILE A 47 4.08 -3.65 1.43
N SER A 48 4.59 -4.82 1.81
CA SER A 48 5.94 -5.23 1.44
C SER A 48 6.07 -5.38 -0.07
N LEU A 49 7.25 -5.04 -0.59
CA LEU A 49 7.54 -5.10 -2.02
C LEU A 49 7.35 -6.51 -2.59
N GLN A 50 7.76 -7.53 -1.83
CA GLN A 50 7.56 -8.93 -2.21
C GLN A 50 6.07 -9.29 -2.39
N SER A 51 5.19 -8.68 -1.60
CA SER A 51 3.75 -8.91 -1.71
C SER A 51 3.19 -8.27 -2.97
N CYS A 52 3.58 -7.02 -3.28
CA CYS A 52 3.21 -6.36 -4.53
C CYS A 52 3.63 -7.17 -5.77
N LEU A 53 4.85 -7.72 -5.77
CA LEU A 53 5.35 -8.58 -6.85
C LEU A 53 4.63 -9.93 -6.95
N SER A 54 3.95 -10.36 -5.91
CA SER A 54 3.18 -11.61 -5.85
C SER A 54 1.69 -11.39 -6.08
N ASP A 55 1.27 -10.21 -6.54
CA ASP A 55 -0.14 -9.79 -6.66
C ASP A 55 -0.92 -9.99 -5.35
N LYS A 56 -0.29 -9.67 -4.21
CA LYS A 56 -0.90 -9.70 -2.88
C LYS A 56 -0.73 -8.37 -2.19
N TYR A 57 -1.76 -7.92 -1.48
CA TYR A 57 -1.76 -6.62 -0.82
C TYR A 57 -2.04 -6.74 0.69
N PRO A 58 -1.21 -7.50 1.45
CA PRO A 58 -1.28 -7.50 2.90
C PRO A 58 -0.76 -6.18 3.44
N ILE A 59 -1.56 -5.51 4.27
CA ILE A 59 -1.12 -4.39 5.08
C ILE A 59 -0.46 -4.94 6.34
N GLN A 60 0.81 -4.60 6.53
CA GLN A 60 1.61 -4.96 7.68
C GLN A 60 1.80 -3.75 8.61
N ASP A 61 1.75 -3.96 9.91
CA ASP A 61 2.06 -2.93 10.89
C ASP A 61 3.57 -2.62 10.88
N HIS A 62 3.94 -1.34 10.86
CA HIS A 62 5.35 -0.93 10.80
C HIS A 62 6.19 -1.35 12.02
N LYS A 63 5.55 -1.52 13.19
CA LYS A 63 6.27 -1.83 14.44
C LYS A 63 6.42 -3.33 14.65
N SER A 64 5.41 -4.10 14.27
CA SER A 64 5.29 -5.52 14.61
C SER A 64 5.47 -6.45 13.41
N ASP A 65 5.50 -5.90 12.19
CA ASP A 65 5.49 -6.61 10.91
C ASP A 65 4.30 -7.59 10.74
N ALA A 66 3.31 -7.49 11.64
CA ALA A 66 2.13 -8.32 11.68
C ALA A 66 1.13 -7.85 10.62
N VAL A 67 0.48 -8.80 9.94
CA VAL A 67 -0.58 -8.49 8.98
C VAL A 67 -1.81 -7.99 9.74
N ILE A 68 -2.22 -6.76 9.46
CA ILE A 68 -3.40 -6.10 10.06
C ILE A 68 -4.60 -6.06 9.11
N ALA A 69 -4.36 -6.22 7.81
CA ALA A 69 -5.37 -6.42 6.79
C ALA A 69 -4.77 -7.19 5.61
N ASP A 70 -5.57 -8.00 4.92
CA ASP A 70 -5.13 -8.77 3.75
C ASP A 70 -6.13 -8.57 2.61
N PHE A 71 -5.63 -8.12 1.46
CA PHE A 71 -6.43 -7.86 0.28
C PHE A 71 -5.84 -8.61 -0.92
N LYS A 72 -6.72 -9.19 -1.76
CA LYS A 72 -6.30 -9.95 -2.94
C LYS A 72 -6.20 -9.07 -4.18
N THR A 73 -6.86 -7.91 -4.16
CA THR A 73 -6.85 -6.95 -5.27
C THR A 73 -6.68 -5.53 -4.76
N ILE A 74 -6.14 -4.66 -5.62
CA ILE A 74 -6.08 -3.21 -5.37
C ILE A 74 -7.49 -2.66 -5.14
N GLN A 75 -8.49 -3.18 -5.86
CA GLN A 75 -9.87 -2.72 -5.72
C GLN A 75 -10.45 -3.00 -4.33
N GLU A 76 -10.20 -4.19 -3.76
CA GLU A 76 -10.60 -4.50 -2.38
C GLU A 76 -9.90 -3.60 -1.37
N LEU A 77 -8.64 -3.28 -1.62
CA LEU A 77 -7.86 -2.37 -0.79
C LEU A 77 -8.46 -0.95 -0.79
N LEU A 78 -8.82 -0.44 -1.97
CA LEU A 78 -9.45 0.86 -2.14
C LEU A 78 -10.86 0.90 -1.53
N ASP A 79 -11.65 -0.18 -1.69
CA ASP A 79 -12.97 -0.32 -1.06
C ASP A 79 -12.88 -0.29 0.47
N ALA A 80 -11.81 -0.88 1.01
CA ALA A 80 -11.47 -0.81 2.43
C ALA A 80 -10.86 0.55 2.88
N ASN A 81 -10.83 1.56 2.01
CA ASN A 81 -10.34 2.92 2.24
C ASN A 81 -8.85 3.00 2.63
N TRP A 82 -8.04 2.09 2.12
CA TRP A 82 -6.58 2.20 2.17
C TRP A 82 -6.07 2.91 0.92
N VAL A 83 -5.16 3.86 1.12
CA VAL A 83 -4.45 4.57 0.05
C VAL A 83 -2.97 4.67 0.40
N VAL A 84 -2.12 4.94 -0.58
CA VAL A 84 -0.71 5.28 -0.32
C VAL A 84 -0.66 6.61 0.44
N ASP A 85 0.24 6.71 1.43
CA ASP A 85 0.55 7.96 2.14
C ASP A 85 1.62 8.81 1.43
#